data_AF-A0A7X1IYX5-F1
#
_entry.id   AF-A0A7X1IYX5-F1
#
_cell.length_a   1.000
_cell.length_b   1.000
_cell.length_c   1.000
_cell.angle_alpha   90.00
_cell.angle_beta   90.00
_cell.angle_gamma   90.00
#
_symmetry.space_group_name_H-M   'P 1'
#
loop_
_entity.id
_entity.type
_entity.pdbx_description
1 polymer ?
#
loop_
_entity_poly.entity_id
_entity_poly.type
_entity_poly.pdbx_seq_one_letter_code
_entity_poly.pdbx_strand_id
1 'polypeptide(L)' 'MNRGALLTRLKELQGLPKFQKRDICTISAFLPLEALAEHVRVCEEAAGLAKPA' A
#
# COMPACT_ATOMS: atom_id res chain seq x y z
N MET A 1 -11.99 2.82 2.92
CA MET A 1 -11.80 1.88 1.77
C MET A 1 -12.20 0.47 2.20
N ASN A 2 -12.60 -0.39 1.26
CA ASN A 2 -12.79 -1.83 1.52
C ASN A 2 -11.49 -2.60 1.20
N ARG A 3 -11.41 -3.88 1.60
CA ARG A 3 -10.20 -4.69 1.43
C ARG A 3 -9.73 -4.78 -0.03
N GLY A 4 -10.65 -4.97 -0.97
CA GLY A 4 -10.34 -5.06 -2.40
C GLY A 4 -9.75 -3.76 -2.96
N ALA A 5 -10.29 -2.61 -2.56
CA ALA A 5 -9.78 -1.30 -2.94
C ALA A 5 -8.37 -1.07 -2.39
N LEU A 6 -8.10 -1.46 -1.14
CA LEU A 6 -6.76 -1.34 -0.53
C LEU A 6 -5.73 -2.23 -1.25
N LEU A 7 -6.07 -3.48 -1.56
CA LEU A 7 -5.18 -4.38 -2.30
C LEU A 7 -4.92 -3.88 -3.72
N THR A 8 -5.93 -3.31 -4.38
CA THR A 8 -5.77 -2.69 -5.70
C THR A 8 -4.80 -1.52 -5.63
N ARG A 9 -4.98 -0.62 -4.65
CA ARG A 9 -4.11 0.53 -4.45
C ARG A 9 -2.67 0.12 -4.17
N LEU A 10 -2.50 -0.90 -3.33
CA LEU A 10 -1.19 -1.43 -3.01
C LEU A 10 -0.48 -2.05 -4.22
N LYS A 11 -1.24 -2.70 -5.12
CA LYS A 11 -0.72 -3.25 -6.37
C LYS A 11 -0.27 -2.14 -7.33
N GLU A 12 -0.95 -1.00 -7.35
CA GLU A 12 -0.50 0.18 -8.08
C GLU A 12 0.82 0.72 -7.50
N LEU A 13 0.92 0.78 -6.17
CA LEU A 13 2.15 1.19 -5.48
C LEU A 13 3.31 0.23 -5.77
N GLN A 14 3.08 -1.08 -5.81
CA GLN A 14 4.11 -2.09 -6.13
C GLN A 14 4.79 -1.82 -7.49
N GLY A 15 4.08 -1.21 -8.45
CA GLY A 15 4.62 -0.83 -9.75
C GLY A 15 5.60 0.36 -9.72
N LEU A 16 5.66 1.11 -8.61
CA LEU A 16 6.55 2.26 -8.50
C LEU A 16 8.01 1.84 -8.33
N PRO A 17 8.97 2.61 -8.89
CA PRO A 17 10.40 2.32 -8.76
C PRO A 17 10.86 2.21 -7.30
N LYS A 18 10.16 2.89 -6.38
CA LYS A 18 10.40 2.81 -4.93
C LYS A 18 10.23 1.40 -4.36
N PHE A 19 9.30 0.61 -4.90
CA PHE A 19 8.92 -0.69 -4.36
C PHE A 19 9.36 -1.88 -5.24
N GLN A 20 10.01 -1.65 -6.38
CA GLN A 20 10.46 -2.76 -7.25
C GLN A 20 11.39 -3.78 -6.57
N LYS A 21 12.09 -3.40 -5.49
CA LYS A 21 12.96 -4.29 -4.71
C LYS A 21 12.32 -4.83 -3.43
N ARG A 22 11.05 -4.55 -3.17
CA ARG A 22 10.33 -4.97 -1.97
C ARG A 22 8.94 -5.43 -2.35
N ASP A 23 8.62 -6.67 -2.00
CA ASP A 23 7.24 -7.13 -2.14
C ASP A 23 6.40 -6.58 -0.99
N ILE A 24 5.64 -5.53 -1.28
CA ILE A 24 4.76 -4.90 -0.30
C ILE A 24 3.40 -5.60 -0.23
N CYS A 25 3.05 -6.44 -1.20
CA CYS A 25 1.73 -7.08 -1.34
C CYS A 25 1.56 -8.38 -0.55
N THR A 26 2.62 -9.15 -0.34
CA THR A 26 2.55 -10.49 0.26
C THR A 26 2.06 -10.42 1.71
N ILE A 27 2.59 -9.49 2.51
CA ILE A 27 2.18 -9.35 3.91
C ILE A 27 0.75 -8.81 4.05
N SER A 28 0.30 -8.03 3.07
CA SER A 28 -1.04 -7.41 3.04
C SER A 28 -2.19 -8.41 2.96
N ALA A 29 -1.93 -9.62 2.46
CA ALA A 29 -2.89 -10.71 2.45
C ALA A 29 -3.20 -11.27 3.85
N PHE A 30 -2.32 -11.06 4.83
CA PHE A 30 -2.47 -11.52 6.21
C PHE A 30 -2.93 -10.41 7.17
N LEU A 31 -2.92 -9.15 6.71
CA LEU A 31 -3.32 -8.03 7.54
C LEU A 31 -4.86 -7.95 7.68
N PRO A 32 -5.37 -7.66 8.90
CA PRO A 32 -6.75 -7.22 9.07
C PRO A 32 -6.99 -5.88 8.35
N LEU A 33 -8.25 -5.54 8.08
CA LEU A 33 -8.61 -4.40 7.24
C LEU A 33 -7.98 -3.07 7.69
N GLU A 34 -7.95 -2.82 9.00
CA GLU A 34 -7.37 -1.59 9.57
C GLU A 34 -5.86 -1.52 9.38
N ALA A 35 -5.15 -2.62 9.65
CA ALA A 35 -3.71 -2.70 9.44
C ALA A 35 -3.34 -2.62 7.95
N LEU A 36 -4.18 -3.19 7.07
CA LEU A 36 -4.02 -3.05 5.63
C LEU A 36 -4.17 -1.59 5.19
N ALA A 37 -5.12 -0.85 5.77
CA ALA A 37 -5.32 0.56 5.47
C ALA A 37 -4.10 1.40 5.89
N GLU A 38 -3.56 1.18 7.09
CA GLU A 38 -2.34 1.83 7.55
C GLU A 38 -1.13 1.47 6.66
N HIS A 39 -0.99 0.21 6.28
CA HIS A 39 0.09 -0.24 5.39
C HIS A 39 0.04 0.45 4.02
N VAL A 40 -1.15 0.60 3.43
CA VAL A 40 -1.32 1.37 2.20
C VAL A 40 -0.91 2.82 2.41
N ARG A 41 -1.34 3.46 3.51
CA ARG A 41 -1.00 4.85 3.82
C ARG A 41 0.51 5.06 3.92
N VAL A 42 1.21 4.21 4.67
CA VAL A 42 2.68 4.26 4.81
C VAL A 42 3.38 4.04 3.47
N CYS A 43 2.83 3.15 2.61
CA CYS A 43 3.36 2.95 1.26
C CYS A 43 3.12 4.17 0.35
N GLU A 44 1.98 4.85 0.47
CA GLU A 44 1.70 6.10 -0.24
C GLU A 44 2.62 7.24 0.21
N GLU A 45 2.87 7.36 1.52
CA GLU A 45 3.84 8.31 2.08
C GLU A 45 5.26 8.03 1.58
N ALA A 46 5.70 6.77 1.63
CA ALA A 46 7.02 6.37 1.16
C ALA A 46 7.21 6.55 -0.36
N ALA A 47 6.11 6.54 -1.12
CA ALA A 47 6.09 6.87 -2.54
C ALA A 47 6.09 8.37 -2.84
N GLY A 48 5.92 9.23 -1.81
CA GLY A 48 5.73 10.67 -1.99
C GLY A 48 4.38 11.03 -2.62
N LEU A 49 3.40 10.11 -2.56
CA LEU A 49 2.04 10.30 -3.08
C LEU A 49 1.08 10.79 -2.00
N ALA A 50 1.48 10.73 -0.73
CA ALA A 50 0.72 11.36 0.35
C ALA A 50 0.69 12.87 0.12
N LYS A 51 -0.49 13.36 -0.25
CA LYS A 51 -0.75 14.79 -0.40
C LYS A 51 -0.56 15.44 0.98
N PRO A 52 0.29 16.49 1.12
CA PRO A 52 0.30 17.27 2.34
C PRO A 52 -1.09 17.88 2.53
N ALA A 53 -1.63 17.70 3.74
CA ALA A 53 -2.88 18.34 4.16
C ALA A 53 -2.76 19.86 4.10
#